data_AF-A0A8T1B3M9-F1
#
_entry.id   AF-A0A8T1B3M9-F1
#
_cell.length_a   1.000
_cell.length_b   1.000
_cell.length_c   1.000
_cell.angle_alpha   90.00
_cell.angle_beta   90.00
_cell.angle_gamma   90.00
#
_symmetry.space_group_name_H-M   'P 1'
#
loop_
_entity.id
_entity.type
_entity.pdbx_description
1 polymer ?
#
loop_
_entity_poly.entity_id
_entity_poly.type
_entity_poly.pdbx_seq_one_letter_code
_entity_poly.pdbx_strand_id
1 'polypeptide(L)'
;MINQAAKLRLKTHLQPKLRQNTRWESTYTMMARHLVLREFISAEDEELAEEMPSTATNRNLKALLGQLADAQSVAMELLCAELNLLDARDLLNGLLEVMPSFGDYLAPNAEIVHAPDFEQEETLEKSRS
;
A
#
# COMPACT_ATOMS: atom_id res chain seq x y z
N MET A 1 -32.57 8.76 -14.13
CA MET A 1 -31.87 8.64 -12.84
C MET A 1 -30.37 8.72 -13.14
N ILE A 2 -29.66 9.72 -12.64
CA ILE A 2 -28.21 9.87 -12.85
C ILE A 2 -27.51 9.00 -11.81
N ASN A 3 -26.65 8.07 -12.22
CA ASN A 3 -25.88 7.24 -11.28
C ASN A 3 -24.80 8.06 -10.55
N GLN A 4 -24.32 7.58 -9.41
CA GLN A 4 -23.37 8.25 -8.54
C GLN A 4 -22.07 8.61 -9.28
N ALA A 5 -21.62 7.75 -10.20
CA ALA A 5 -20.46 8.04 -11.05
C ALA A 5 -20.69 9.26 -11.96
N ALA A 6 -21.89 9.44 -12.51
CA ALA A 6 -22.24 10.61 -13.32
C ALA A 6 -22.42 11.88 -12.46
N LYS A 7 -22.93 11.77 -11.22
CA LYS A 7 -22.94 12.89 -10.26
C LYS A 7 -21.53 13.35 -9.92
N LEU A 8 -20.62 12.42 -9.67
CA LEU A 8 -19.22 12.73 -9.38
C LEU A 8 -18.52 13.43 -10.56
N ARG A 9 -18.82 13.00 -11.80
CA ARG A 9 -18.29 13.63 -13.03
C ARG A 9 -18.70 15.09 -13.21
N LEU A 10 -19.80 15.52 -12.59
CA LEU A 10 -20.19 16.94 -12.57
C LEU A 10 -19.29 17.76 -11.64
N LYS A 11 -18.69 17.15 -10.62
CA LYS A 11 -17.84 17.81 -9.62
C LYS A 11 -16.35 17.70 -9.93
N THR A 12 -15.91 16.60 -10.56
CA THR A 12 -14.50 16.37 -10.91
C THR A 12 -14.34 15.43 -12.10
N HIS A 13 -13.27 15.61 -12.87
CA HIS A 13 -12.88 14.68 -13.95
C HIS A 13 -12.26 13.39 -13.40
N LEU A 14 -11.88 13.37 -12.11
CA LEU A 14 -11.30 12.21 -11.47
C LEU A 14 -12.33 11.09 -11.31
N GLN A 15 -11.92 9.87 -11.65
CA GLN A 15 -12.74 8.68 -11.47
C GLN A 15 -12.28 7.87 -10.25
N PRO A 16 -13.22 7.19 -9.56
CA PRO A 16 -12.87 6.18 -8.57
C PRO A 16 -12.01 5.08 -9.20
N LYS A 17 -11.04 4.57 -8.44
CA LYS A 17 -10.26 3.41 -8.85
C LYS A 17 -10.78 2.19 -8.10
N LEU A 18 -11.04 1.10 -8.83
CA LEU A 18 -11.44 -0.16 -8.23
C LEU A 18 -10.20 -0.91 -7.75
N ARG A 19 -10.29 -1.53 -6.58
CA ARG A 19 -9.29 -2.48 -6.10
C ARG A 19 -9.23 -3.69 -7.03
N GLN A 20 -8.02 -4.04 -7.46
CA GLN A 20 -7.70 -5.33 -8.07
C GLN A 20 -7.13 -6.25 -7.00
N ASN A 21 -7.79 -7.39 -6.74
CA ASN A 21 -7.41 -8.25 -5.62
C ASN A 21 -6.01 -8.86 -5.77
N THR A 22 -5.50 -8.98 -6.99
CA THR A 22 -4.19 -9.57 -7.30
C THR A 22 -3.03 -8.60 -7.21
N ARG A 23 -3.27 -7.30 -6.99
CA ARG A 23 -2.21 -6.28 -7.02
C ARG A 23 -2.35 -5.31 -5.86
N TRP A 24 -1.39 -5.36 -4.94
CA TRP A 24 -1.25 -4.44 -3.81
C TRP A 24 -1.33 -2.97 -4.23
N GLU A 25 -0.63 -2.59 -5.32
CA GLU A 25 -0.61 -1.23 -5.88
C GLU A 25 -2.02 -0.67 -6.09
N SER A 26 -2.96 -1.50 -6.53
CA SER A 26 -4.33 -1.06 -6.78
C SER A 26 -5.06 -0.67 -5.49
N THR A 27 -4.78 -1.34 -4.37
CA THR A 27 -5.33 -1.03 -3.05
C THR A 27 -4.80 0.32 -2.57
N TYR A 28 -3.47 0.52 -2.63
CA TYR A 28 -2.84 1.80 -2.27
C TYR A 28 -3.40 2.95 -3.12
N THR A 29 -3.45 2.75 -4.43
CA THR A 29 -3.90 3.77 -5.38
C THR A 29 -5.39 4.08 -5.26
N MET A 30 -6.22 3.08 -4.93
CA MET A 30 -7.64 3.28 -4.63
C MET A 30 -7.80 4.17 -3.38
N MET A 31 -7.09 3.86 -2.30
CA MET A 31 -7.17 4.64 -1.05
C MET A 31 -6.68 6.08 -1.26
N ALA A 32 -5.57 6.26 -1.97
CA ALA A 32 -5.08 7.58 -2.35
C ALA A 32 -6.12 8.35 -3.19
N ARG A 33 -6.74 7.69 -4.17
CA ARG A 33 -7.79 8.29 -5.01
C ARG A 33 -9.02 8.69 -4.20
N HIS A 34 -9.44 7.86 -3.24
CA HIS A 34 -10.56 8.16 -2.35
C HIS A 34 -10.35 9.44 -1.55
N LEU A 35 -9.16 9.62 -0.95
CA LEU A 35 -8.86 10.82 -0.16
C LEU A 35 -8.90 12.11 -1.00
N VAL A 36 -8.48 12.05 -2.27
CA VAL A 36 -8.58 13.17 -3.21
C VAL A 36 -10.03 13.42 -3.62
N LEU A 37 -10.78 12.37 -3.96
CA LEU A 37 -12.17 12.50 -4.41
C LEU A 37 -13.08 13.09 -3.33
N ARG A 38 -12.82 12.78 -2.06
CA ARG A 38 -13.56 13.32 -0.91
C ARG A 38 -13.62 14.85 -0.92
N GLU A 39 -12.56 15.54 -1.35
CA GLU A 39 -12.53 17.01 -1.36
C GLU A 39 -13.54 17.63 -2.34
N PHE A 40 -13.99 16.86 -3.33
CA PHE A 40 -14.99 17.29 -4.31
C PHE A 40 -16.41 16.90 -3.92
N ILE A 41 -16.59 16.09 -2.87
CA ILE A 41 -17.90 15.65 -2.39
C ILE A 41 -18.36 16.64 -1.32
N SER A 42 -19.28 17.53 -1.71
CA SER A 42 -19.94 18.45 -0.78
C SER A 42 -20.68 17.69 0.32
N ALA A 43 -20.64 18.23 1.55
CA ALA A 43 -21.41 17.73 2.69
C ALA A 43 -22.93 17.94 2.54
N GLU A 44 -23.36 18.82 1.63
CA GLU A 44 -24.78 19.04 1.32
C GLU A 44 -25.36 17.98 0.36
N ASP A 45 -24.51 17.18 -0.28
CA ASP A 45 -24.94 16.06 -1.12
C ASP A 45 -25.20 14.84 -0.22
N GLU A 46 -26.32 14.85 0.50
CA GLU A 46 -26.68 13.86 1.53
C GLU A 46 -26.60 12.42 1.02
N GLU A 47 -27.07 12.17 -0.22
CA GLU A 47 -26.99 10.85 -0.87
C GLU A 47 -25.54 10.38 -1.07
N LEU A 48 -24.63 11.28 -1.44
CA LEU A 48 -23.23 10.92 -1.61
C LEU A 48 -22.47 10.94 -0.27
N ALA A 49 -22.91 11.75 0.68
CA ALA A 49 -22.32 11.86 2.01
C ALA A 49 -22.61 10.61 2.87
N GLU A 50 -23.80 10.00 2.75
CA GLU A 50 -24.16 8.74 3.41
C GLU A 50 -23.25 7.57 3.00
N GLU A 51 -22.79 7.55 1.75
CA GLU A 51 -21.87 6.52 1.23
C GLU A 51 -20.42 6.74 1.66
N MET A 52 -20.08 7.93 2.17
CA MET A 52 -18.71 8.25 2.55
C MET A 52 -18.36 7.69 3.92
N PRO A 53 -17.14 7.16 4.09
CA PRO A 53 -16.64 6.80 5.41
C PRO A 53 -16.70 8.01 6.35
N SER A 54 -16.89 7.76 7.64
CA SER A 54 -16.92 8.83 8.65
C SER A 54 -15.66 9.69 8.60
N THR A 55 -15.73 10.93 9.11
CA THR A 55 -14.55 11.80 9.21
C THR A 55 -13.43 11.16 10.04
N ALA A 56 -13.77 10.41 11.09
CA ALA A 56 -12.79 9.66 11.88
C ALA A 56 -12.13 8.55 11.04
N THR A 57 -12.91 7.77 10.30
CA THR A 57 -12.41 6.73 9.40
C THR A 57 -11.47 7.33 8.34
N ASN A 58 -11.83 8.47 7.74
CA ASN A 58 -10.96 9.13 6.75
C ASN A 58 -9.63 9.61 7.34
N ARG A 59 -9.62 10.10 8.59
CA ARG A 59 -8.36 10.46 9.28
C ARG A 59 -7.47 9.22 9.48
N ASN A 60 -8.06 8.10 9.90
CA ASN A 60 -7.34 6.84 10.05
C ASN A 60 -6.80 6.33 8.70
N LEU A 61 -7.60 6.41 7.63
CA LEU A 61 -7.16 6.06 6.28
C LEU A 61 -6.00 6.92 5.80
N LYS A 62 -6.02 8.23 6.08
CA LYS A 62 -4.92 9.14 5.73
C LYS A 62 -3.63 8.80 6.48
N ALA A 63 -3.73 8.51 7.78
CA ALA A 63 -2.59 8.07 8.57
C ALA A 63 -2.01 6.75 8.06
N LEU A 64 -2.89 5.76 7.79
CA LEU A 64 -2.50 4.47 7.25
C LEU A 64 -1.84 4.59 5.87
N LEU A 65 -2.39 5.43 4.98
CA LEU A 65 -1.79 5.66 3.66
C LEU A 65 -0.37 6.24 3.78
N GLY A 66 -0.14 7.14 4.74
CA GLY A 66 1.19 7.66 5.04
C GLY A 66 2.15 6.58 5.53
N GLN A 67 1.70 5.70 6.44
CA GLN A 67 2.50 4.58 6.91
C GLN A 67 2.84 3.58 5.80
N LEU A 68 1.93 3.37 4.84
CA LEU A 68 2.15 2.45 3.72
C LEU A 68 2.95 3.05 2.57
N ALA A 69 3.30 4.34 2.61
CA ALA A 69 4.00 5.01 1.52
C ALA A 69 5.39 4.41 1.26
N ASP A 70 6.14 4.11 2.33
CA ASP A 70 7.47 3.52 2.22
C ASP A 70 7.40 2.09 1.67
N ALA A 71 6.48 1.27 2.19
CA ALA A 71 6.23 -0.08 1.66
C ALA A 71 5.80 -0.05 0.18
N GLN A 72 4.98 0.92 -0.23
CA GLN A 72 4.61 1.11 -1.62
C GLN A 72 5.82 1.51 -2.48
N SER A 73 6.69 2.40 -1.98
CA SER A 73 7.90 2.81 -2.71
C SER A 73 8.82 1.61 -2.95
N VAL A 74 9.11 0.85 -1.90
CA VAL A 74 9.93 -0.38 -1.99
C VAL A 74 9.30 -1.39 -2.94
N ALA A 75 7.99 -1.61 -2.87
CA ALA A 75 7.30 -2.52 -3.79
C ALA A 75 7.41 -2.07 -5.26
N MET A 76 7.39 -0.76 -5.54
CA MET A 76 7.59 -0.27 -6.90
C MET A 76 9.03 -0.44 -7.39
N GLU A 77 10.01 -0.26 -6.52
CA GLU A 77 11.42 -0.51 -6.86
C GLU A 77 11.71 -1.99 -7.08
N LEU A 78 11.17 -2.88 -6.25
CA LEU A 78 11.29 -4.33 -6.42
C LEU A 78 10.66 -4.86 -7.71
N LEU A 79 9.68 -4.14 -8.27
CA LEU A 79 9.07 -4.47 -9.56
C LEU A 79 9.89 -3.94 -10.76
N CYS A 80 10.98 -3.22 -10.53
CA CYS A 80 11.88 -2.75 -11.58
C CYS A 80 12.72 -3.90 -12.14
N ALA A 81 12.69 -4.08 -13.47
CA ALA A 81 13.38 -5.18 -14.14
C ALA A 81 14.92 -5.11 -14.05
N GLU A 82 15.48 -3.95 -13.71
CA GLU A 82 16.93 -3.70 -13.63
C GLU A 82 17.50 -3.84 -12.21
N LEU A 83 16.64 -4.12 -11.21
CA LEU A 83 17.08 -4.22 -9.82
C LEU A 83 17.85 -5.53 -9.59
N ASN A 84 19.07 -5.42 -9.07
CA ASN A 84 19.84 -6.60 -8.68
C ASN A 84 19.43 -7.10 -7.28
N LEU A 85 19.80 -8.35 -6.96
CA LEU A 85 19.40 -8.99 -5.70
C LEU A 85 19.99 -8.32 -4.45
N LEU A 86 21.18 -7.72 -4.56
CA LEU A 86 21.81 -7.04 -3.43
C LEU A 86 21.04 -5.78 -3.07
N ASP A 87 20.70 -4.95 -4.06
CA ASP A 87 19.91 -3.75 -3.88
C ASP A 87 18.49 -4.08 -3.39
N ALA A 88 17.88 -5.16 -3.93
CA ALA A 88 16.59 -5.66 -3.45
C ALA A 88 16.63 -6.03 -1.97
N ARG A 89 17.70 -6.69 -1.52
CA ARG A 89 17.89 -7.05 -0.11
C ARG A 89 18.06 -5.80 0.75
N ASP A 90 18.83 -4.81 0.29
CA ASP A 90 19.06 -3.58 1.04
C ASP A 90 17.76 -2.76 1.19
N LEU A 91 16.92 -2.72 0.15
CA LEU A 91 15.58 -2.13 0.21
C LEU A 91 14.66 -2.82 1.23
N LEU A 92 14.66 -4.16 1.26
CA LEU A 92 13.87 -4.94 2.22
C LEU A 92 14.37 -4.75 3.66
N ASN A 93 15.69 -4.68 3.87
CA ASN A 93 16.27 -4.37 5.18
C ASN A 93 15.90 -2.95 5.64
N GLY A 94 16.02 -1.96 4.76
CA GLY A 94 15.59 -0.58 5.07
C GLY A 94 14.10 -0.49 5.39
N LEU A 95 13.26 -1.26 4.69
CA LEU A 95 11.83 -1.35 5.01
C LEU A 95 11.60 -1.92 6.41
N LEU A 96 12.37 -2.92 6.85
CA LEU A 96 12.28 -3.49 8.19
C LEU A 96 12.70 -2.51 9.29
N GLU A 97 13.65 -1.62 9.02
CA GLU A 97 14.04 -0.56 9.96
C GLU A 97 12.90 0.45 10.19
N VAL A 98 12.17 0.80 9.13
CA VAL A 98 11.06 1.76 9.19
C VAL A 98 9.75 1.10 9.65
N MET A 99 9.52 -0.15 9.25
CA MET A 99 8.29 -0.89 9.46
C MET A 99 8.60 -2.29 10.03
N PRO A 100 9.00 -2.37 11.31
CA PRO A 100 9.40 -3.64 11.93
C PRO A 100 8.27 -4.67 12.01
N SER A 101 7.01 -4.25 11.84
CA SER A 101 5.86 -5.16 11.75
C SER A 101 5.92 -6.12 10.56
N PHE A 102 6.76 -5.86 9.55
CA PHE A 102 7.00 -6.78 8.44
C PHE A 102 7.98 -7.92 8.80
N GLY A 103 8.63 -7.86 9.97
CA GLY A 103 9.65 -8.82 10.39
C GLY A 103 9.19 -10.28 10.27
N ASP A 104 7.99 -10.58 10.76
CA ASP A 104 7.44 -11.94 10.73
C ASP A 104 7.20 -12.47 9.30
N TYR A 105 7.02 -11.57 8.33
CA TYR A 105 6.78 -11.91 6.92
C TYR A 105 8.05 -11.96 6.07
N LEU A 106 9.12 -11.30 6.51
CA LEU A 106 10.39 -11.21 5.81
C LEU A 106 11.52 -12.00 6.50
N ALA A 107 11.21 -12.68 7.60
CA ALA A 107 12.20 -13.50 8.30
C ALA A 107 12.66 -14.69 7.44
N PRO A 108 13.91 -15.17 7.60
CA PRO A 108 14.43 -16.37 6.93
C PRO A 108 13.57 -17.62 7.12
N ASN A 109 12.79 -17.67 8.20
CA ASN A 109 11.90 -18.77 8.57
C ASN A 109 10.41 -18.42 8.38
N ALA A 110 10.08 -17.33 7.68
CA ALA A 110 8.70 -16.97 7.39
C ALA A 110 8.02 -18.06 6.53
N GLU A 111 6.72 -18.27 6.73
CA GLU A 111 5.94 -19.32 6.03
C GLU A 111 6.04 -19.23 4.50
N ILE A 112 6.26 -18.03 3.97
CA ILE A 112 6.38 -17.78 2.53
C ILE A 112 7.72 -18.26 1.94
N VAL A 113 8.73 -18.52 2.78
CA VAL A 113 10.08 -18.91 2.34
C VAL A 113 10.07 -20.38 1.96
N HIS A 114 10.32 -20.65 0.67
CA HIS A 114 10.30 -22.02 0.13
C HIS A 114 11.59 -22.83 0.42
N ALA A 115 12.69 -22.16 0.75
CA ALA A 115 13.99 -22.78 1.03
C ALA A 115 14.64 -22.16 2.29
N PRO A 116 14.06 -22.40 3.49
CA PRO A 116 14.53 -21.75 4.72
C PRO A 116 15.99 -22.07 5.06
N ASP A 117 16.47 -23.27 4.75
CA ASP A 117 17.86 -23.69 5.04
C ASP A 117 18.91 -22.84 4.31
N PHE A 118 18.59 -22.37 3.09
CA PHE A 118 19.47 -21.49 2.32
C PHE A 118 19.61 -20.10 2.97
N GLU A 119 18.50 -19.56 3.46
CA GLU A 119 18.45 -18.23 4.09
C GLU A 119 19.09 -18.22 5.51
N GLN A 120 19.07 -19.37 6.21
CA GLN A 120 19.70 -19.51 7.53
C GLN A 120 21.23 -19.62 7.47
N GLU A 121 21.77 -20.21 6.40
CA GLU A 121 23.23 -20.35 6.24
C GLU A 121 23.90 -18.98 6.04
N GLU A 122 23.26 -18.06 5.30
CA GLU A 122 23.74 -16.69 5.07
C GLU A 122 23.73 -15.83 6.37
N THR A 123 22.73 -16.01 7.24
CA THR A 123 22.64 -15.29 8.52
C THR A 123 23.66 -15.79 9.56
N LEU A 124 24.00 -17.09 9.53
CA LEU A 124 25.01 -17.68 10.39
C LEU A 124 26.43 -17.26 10.02
N GLU A 125 26.71 -17.03 8.74
CA GLU A 125 28.01 -16.57 8.26
C GLU A 125 28.30 -15.11 8.64
N LYS A 126 27.26 -14.25 8.60
CA LYS A 126 27.33 -12.86 9.06
C LYS A 126 27.47 -12.71 10.58
N SER A 127 27.09 -13.73 11.35
CA SER A 127 27.27 -13.79 12.81
C SER A 127 28.68 -14.24 13.24
N ARG A 128 29.49 -14.72 12.28
CA ARG A 128 30.86 -15.23 12.50
C ARG A 128 31.98 -14.28 12.04
N SER A 129 31.65 -13.19 11.34
CA SER A 129 32.57 -12.09 10.99
C SER A 129 32.37 -10.89 11.90
#